data_AF-A0A4Q5M664-F1
#
_entry.id   AF-A0A4Q5M664-F1
#
_cell.length_a   1.000
_cell.length_b   1.000
_cell.length_c   1.000
_cell.angle_alpha   90.00
_cell.angle_beta   90.00
_cell.angle_gamma   90.00
#
_symmetry.space_group_name_H-M   'P 1'
#
loop_
_entity.id
_entity.type
_entity.pdbx_description
1 polymer ?
#
loop_
_entity_poly.entity_id
_entity_poly.type
_entity_poly.pdbx_seq_one_letter_code
_entity_poly.pdbx_strand_id
1 'polypeptide(L)'
;MKFSVRNITLAVAVTTFSTVVLSSCHDNNSTGWEFAPNMYNSRAYEPLTQWRENTINPDGKNMRQPVPGTVARTNYHTSFLQDDSTVVNDLMIYNLPADSIAVAEATLKNPIPWSDAVETEGQALYERNCAHCHGEKGAGDGPVGKVYKGVPNYASDAYKNMNDGHIYHVITYGKGRMWPHASQVNPEERWKIVHYVHRLQLGN
;
A
#
# COMPACT_ATOMS: atom_id res chain seq x y z
N MET A 1 -74.12 -19.20 4.84
CA MET A 1 -73.19 -18.37 4.05
C MET A 1 -72.49 -19.29 3.04
N LYS A 2 -72.97 -19.35 1.79
CA LYS A 2 -72.43 -20.27 0.77
C LYS A 2 -71.20 -19.63 0.14
N PHE A 3 -70.01 -19.99 0.61
CA PHE A 3 -68.77 -19.61 -0.08
C PHE A 3 -68.70 -20.38 -1.39
N SER A 4 -68.89 -19.68 -2.51
CA SER A 4 -68.67 -20.25 -3.84
C SER A 4 -67.22 -20.67 -3.97
N VAL A 5 -66.95 -21.87 -4.49
CA VAL A 5 -65.61 -22.41 -4.74
C VAL A 5 -64.73 -21.38 -5.47
N ARG A 6 -65.34 -20.58 -6.35
CA ARG A 6 -64.67 -19.49 -7.09
C ARG A 6 -64.12 -18.37 -6.19
N ASN A 7 -64.79 -18.07 -5.08
CA ASN A 7 -64.33 -17.01 -4.15
C ASN A 7 -63.23 -17.52 -3.22
N ILE A 8 -63.23 -18.81 -2.90
CA ILE A 8 -62.16 -19.47 -2.13
C ILE A 8 -60.89 -19.56 -2.98
N THR A 9 -61.00 -19.95 -4.26
CA THR A 9 -59.82 -20.01 -5.15
C THR A 9 -59.24 -18.63 -5.43
N LEU A 10 -60.06 -17.60 -5.58
CA LEU A 10 -59.58 -16.22 -5.74
C LEU A 10 -58.85 -15.72 -4.49
N ALA A 11 -59.40 -15.99 -3.30
CA ALA A 11 -58.77 -15.58 -2.04
C ALA A 11 -57.42 -16.26 -1.85
N VAL A 12 -57.33 -17.58 -2.10
CA VAL A 12 -56.07 -18.33 -2.05
C VAL A 12 -55.04 -17.75 -3.02
N ALA A 13 -55.43 -17.50 -4.27
CA ALA A 13 -54.56 -16.95 -5.29
C ALA A 13 -53.99 -15.57 -4.90
N VAL A 14 -54.85 -14.68 -4.37
CA VAL A 14 -54.44 -13.36 -3.89
C VAL A 14 -53.48 -13.48 -2.70
N THR A 15 -53.78 -14.33 -1.71
CA THR A 15 -52.85 -14.55 -0.58
C THR A 15 -51.51 -15.10 -1.03
N THR A 16 -51.49 -16.10 -1.94
CA THR A 16 -50.22 -16.65 -2.45
C THR A 16 -49.42 -15.63 -3.24
N PHE A 17 -50.10 -14.79 -4.04
CA PHE A 17 -49.44 -13.74 -4.80
C PHE A 17 -48.86 -12.66 -3.87
N SER A 18 -49.61 -12.23 -2.86
CA SER A 18 -49.14 -11.28 -1.86
C SER A 18 -47.97 -11.82 -1.04
N THR A 19 -47.96 -13.11 -0.67
CA THR A 19 -46.80 -13.69 0.04
C THR A 19 -45.54 -13.75 -0.82
N VAL A 20 -45.65 -14.02 -2.13
CA VAL A 20 -44.50 -14.04 -3.04
C VAL A 20 -43.92 -12.63 -3.23
N VAL A 21 -44.78 -11.61 -3.37
CA VAL A 21 -44.34 -10.21 -3.50
C VAL A 21 -43.66 -9.72 -2.21
N LEU A 22 -44.16 -10.09 -1.04
CA LEU A 22 -43.58 -9.69 0.25
C LEU A 22 -42.30 -10.45 0.63
N SER A 23 -42.08 -11.66 0.09
CA SER A 23 -40.82 -12.41 0.23
C SER A 23 -39.80 -12.15 -0.88
N SER A 24 -40.10 -11.22 -1.81
CA SER A 24 -39.22 -10.88 -2.93
C SER A 24 -38.03 -10.00 -2.53
N CYS A 25 -37.93 -9.56 -1.29
CA CYS A 25 -36.73 -8.92 -0.76
C CYS A 25 -35.67 -9.99 -0.44
N HIS A 26 -34.88 -10.30 -1.47
CA HIS A 26 -33.70 -11.17 -1.37
C HIS A 26 -32.57 -10.46 -0.61
N ASP A 27 -31.62 -11.25 -0.07
CA ASP A 27 -30.45 -10.78 0.67
C ASP A 27 -29.69 -9.67 -0.08
N ASN A 28 -29.57 -8.49 0.53
CA ASN A 28 -28.83 -7.35 -0.04
C ASN A 28 -27.32 -7.62 -0.21
N ASN A 29 -26.81 -8.73 0.35
CA ASN A 29 -25.42 -9.17 0.20
C ASN A 29 -25.22 -10.14 -0.97
N SER A 30 -26.28 -10.54 -1.66
CA SER A 30 -26.19 -11.39 -2.84
C SER A 30 -25.81 -10.56 -4.07
N THR A 31 -24.77 -10.98 -4.80
CA THR A 31 -24.34 -10.33 -6.06
C THR A 31 -25.38 -10.44 -7.19
N GLY A 32 -26.46 -11.18 -6.98
CA GLY A 32 -27.57 -11.33 -7.92
C GLY A 32 -27.35 -12.49 -8.90
N TRP A 33 -28.29 -12.63 -9.84
CA TRP A 33 -28.20 -13.62 -10.92
C TRP A 33 -27.54 -13.01 -12.16
N GLU A 34 -26.56 -13.70 -12.71
CA GLU A 34 -25.93 -13.33 -13.97
C GLU A 34 -26.52 -14.15 -15.13
N PHE A 35 -26.98 -13.49 -16.19
CA PHE A 35 -27.43 -14.17 -17.40
C PHE A 35 -26.25 -14.37 -18.36
N ALA A 36 -25.99 -15.63 -18.73
CA ALA A 36 -24.96 -16.05 -19.68
C ALA A 36 -23.55 -15.45 -19.40
N PRO A 37 -22.89 -15.82 -18.28
CA PRO A 37 -21.61 -15.24 -17.83
C PRO A 37 -20.38 -15.68 -18.66
N ASN A 38 -20.59 -15.96 -19.95
CA ASN A 38 -19.53 -16.36 -20.86
C ASN A 38 -18.58 -15.16 -21.05
N MET A 39 -17.34 -15.29 -20.56
CA MET A 39 -16.29 -14.25 -20.60
C MET A 39 -16.44 -13.06 -19.66
N TYR A 40 -17.35 -13.09 -18.69
CA TYR A 40 -17.41 -12.07 -17.62
C TYR A 40 -16.19 -12.14 -16.71
N ASN A 41 -15.72 -13.36 -16.49
CA ASN A 41 -14.50 -13.64 -15.76
C ASN A 41 -13.40 -14.02 -16.76
N SER A 42 -12.23 -13.40 -16.62
CA SER A 42 -11.04 -13.75 -17.38
C SER A 42 -10.73 -15.25 -17.23
N ARG A 43 -10.43 -15.91 -18.35
CA ARG A 43 -9.84 -17.26 -18.33
C ARG A 43 -8.40 -17.23 -17.84
N ALA A 44 -7.68 -16.15 -18.12
CA ALA A 44 -6.36 -15.91 -17.59
C ALA A 44 -6.43 -15.57 -16.10
N TYR A 45 -5.36 -15.87 -15.36
CA TYR A 45 -5.24 -15.47 -13.97
C TYR A 45 -4.96 -13.98 -13.88
N GLU A 46 -5.89 -13.24 -13.29
CA GLU A 46 -5.70 -11.85 -12.95
C GLU A 46 -4.93 -11.72 -11.63
N PRO A 47 -4.06 -10.70 -11.48
CA PRO A 47 -3.23 -10.56 -10.28
C PRO A 47 -4.02 -10.33 -8.99
N LEU A 48 -5.04 -9.46 -9.03
CA LEU A 48 -5.78 -9.00 -7.85
C LEU A 48 -7.26 -9.40 -7.84
N THR A 49 -7.75 -10.07 -8.89
CA THR A 49 -9.13 -10.56 -8.95
C THR A 49 -9.13 -12.08 -8.97
N GLN A 50 -9.97 -12.66 -8.11
CA GLN A 50 -10.06 -14.10 -7.95
C GLN A 50 -11.50 -14.51 -7.62
N TRP A 51 -12.17 -15.10 -8.60
CA TRP A 51 -13.54 -15.60 -8.48
C TRP A 51 -13.58 -17.11 -8.18
N ARG A 52 -12.46 -17.82 -8.36
CA ARG A 52 -12.24 -19.22 -7.99
C ARG A 52 -10.84 -19.38 -7.41
N GLU A 53 -10.72 -20.27 -6.43
CA GLU A 53 -9.43 -20.64 -5.85
C GLU A 53 -8.50 -21.28 -6.89
N ASN A 54 -7.22 -20.90 -6.85
CA ASN A 54 -6.22 -21.50 -7.71
C ASN A 54 -5.73 -22.83 -7.11
N THR A 55 -6.20 -23.95 -7.65
CA THR A 55 -5.85 -25.30 -7.19
C THR A 55 -4.39 -25.70 -7.42
N ILE A 56 -3.64 -24.95 -8.23
CA ILE A 56 -2.22 -25.20 -8.53
C ILE A 56 -1.32 -24.51 -7.50
N ASN A 57 -1.80 -23.45 -6.83
CA ASN A 57 -1.07 -22.76 -5.78
C ASN A 57 -1.52 -23.29 -4.40
N PRO A 58 -0.61 -23.77 -3.53
CA PRO A 58 -0.97 -24.18 -2.17
C PRO A 58 -1.67 -23.09 -1.34
N ASP A 59 -1.39 -21.81 -1.63
CA ASP A 59 -2.02 -20.67 -0.95
C ASP A 59 -3.41 -20.31 -1.49
N GLY A 60 -3.89 -21.04 -2.50
CA GLY A 60 -5.17 -20.79 -3.18
C GLY A 60 -5.21 -19.48 -4.00
N LYS A 61 -4.13 -18.71 -4.02
CA LYS A 61 -4.04 -17.39 -4.67
C LYS A 61 -3.51 -17.45 -6.11
N ASN A 62 -3.93 -16.53 -6.96
CA ASN A 62 -3.29 -16.34 -8.27
C ASN A 62 -1.83 -15.84 -8.16
N MET A 63 -1.54 -14.98 -7.18
CA MET A 63 -0.20 -14.47 -6.93
C MET A 63 0.67 -15.49 -6.17
N ARG A 64 1.93 -15.61 -6.61
CA ARG A 64 2.96 -16.43 -5.94
C ARG A 64 4.06 -15.53 -5.37
N GLN A 65 4.66 -15.99 -4.28
CA GLN A 65 5.89 -15.38 -3.79
C GLN A 65 7.05 -15.68 -4.75
N PRO A 66 7.88 -14.69 -5.09
CA PRO A 66 9.10 -14.93 -5.84
C PRO A 66 10.07 -15.80 -5.01
N VAL A 67 10.95 -16.54 -5.70
CA VAL A 67 11.95 -17.37 -5.03
C VAL A 67 12.92 -16.47 -4.25
N PRO A 68 13.28 -16.79 -3.00
CA PRO A 68 14.23 -15.98 -2.23
C PRO A 68 15.55 -15.79 -2.98
N GLY A 69 16.06 -14.55 -2.98
CA GLY A 69 17.31 -14.19 -3.65
C GLY A 69 17.19 -13.88 -5.15
N THR A 70 16.00 -13.98 -5.75
CA THR A 70 15.82 -13.51 -7.14
C THR A 70 15.84 -11.98 -7.18
N VAL A 71 16.68 -11.43 -8.05
CA VAL A 71 16.70 -10.01 -8.36
C VAL A 71 15.96 -9.82 -9.68
N ALA A 72 14.86 -9.06 -9.65
CA ALA A 72 14.17 -8.69 -10.87
C ALA A 72 15.11 -7.85 -11.75
N ARG A 73 15.07 -8.04 -13.06
CA ARG A 73 15.74 -7.10 -13.97
C ARG A 73 14.92 -5.82 -13.99
N THR A 74 15.41 -4.82 -13.31
CA THR A 74 14.63 -3.64 -12.99
C THR A 74 15.04 -2.47 -13.89
N ASN A 75 14.05 -1.81 -14.48
CA ASN A 75 14.21 -0.63 -15.34
C ASN A 75 14.37 0.67 -14.52
N TYR A 76 15.03 0.62 -13.37
CA TYR A 76 15.51 1.90 -12.83
C TYR A 76 16.72 2.27 -13.65
N HIS A 77 16.84 3.54 -13.98
CA HIS A 77 18.05 4.07 -14.56
C HIS A 77 19.19 3.59 -13.67
N THR A 78 19.95 2.62 -14.19
CA THR A 78 21.24 2.15 -13.69
C THR A 78 22.23 3.11 -14.26
N SER A 79 23.15 3.61 -13.46
CA SER A 79 24.12 4.47 -14.08
C SER A 79 25.45 4.43 -13.36
N PHE A 80 26.41 4.55 -14.26
CA PHE A 80 27.74 4.04 -14.16
C PHE A 80 28.65 5.24 -14.26
N LEU A 81 29.87 5.08 -13.78
CA LEU A 81 30.95 5.97 -14.20
C LEU A 81 31.17 5.75 -15.69
N GLN A 82 30.99 6.82 -16.47
CA GLN A 82 31.46 6.90 -17.84
C GLN A 82 32.96 7.21 -17.80
N ASP A 83 33.69 6.83 -18.85
CA ASP A 83 35.15 7.01 -18.96
C ASP A 83 35.61 8.50 -18.84
N ASP A 84 34.65 9.43 -18.73
CA ASP A 84 34.78 10.89 -18.61
C ASP A 84 34.66 11.45 -17.18
N SER A 85 34.52 10.61 -16.14
CA SER A 85 34.37 10.98 -14.72
C SER A 85 33.02 11.56 -14.28
N THR A 86 31.96 11.45 -15.10
CA THR A 86 30.58 11.77 -14.68
C THR A 86 29.84 10.50 -14.22
N VAL A 87 29.08 10.61 -13.13
CA VAL A 87 28.26 9.52 -12.58
C VAL A 87 26.81 9.80 -12.91
N VAL A 88 26.14 8.86 -13.56
CA VAL A 88 24.69 8.84 -13.64
C VAL A 88 24.19 7.85 -12.55
N ASN A 89 22.94 7.90 -12.08
CA ASN A 89 22.39 7.09 -10.95
C ASN A 89 22.07 5.61 -11.20
N ASP A 90 22.54 4.66 -10.38
CA ASP A 90 21.91 3.32 -10.26
C ASP A 90 21.05 3.26 -8.99
N LEU A 91 19.75 3.45 -9.15
CA LEU A 91 18.80 3.37 -8.04
C LEU A 91 18.56 1.93 -7.56
N MET A 92 19.36 0.95 -8.00
CA MET A 92 19.14 -0.45 -7.71
C MET A 92 20.41 -1.22 -7.35
N ILE A 93 20.61 -1.33 -6.05
CA ILE A 93 20.48 -2.60 -5.30
C ILE A 93 20.63 -2.24 -3.82
N TYR A 94 19.51 -2.19 -3.11
CA TYR A 94 19.55 -2.08 -1.66
C TYR A 94 19.70 -3.46 -1.04
N ASN A 95 20.95 -3.89 -0.86
CA ASN A 95 21.28 -5.22 -0.31
C ASN A 95 21.84 -5.16 1.12
N LEU A 96 21.52 -4.10 1.86
CA LEU A 96 21.86 -4.03 3.28
C LEU A 96 20.81 -4.84 4.07
N PRO A 97 21.20 -5.76 4.95
CA PRO A 97 20.23 -6.50 5.76
C PRO A 97 19.61 -5.58 6.82
N ALA A 98 18.43 -5.93 7.32
CA ALA A 98 17.61 -5.09 8.21
C ALA A 98 18.27 -4.74 9.56
N ASP A 99 19.29 -5.49 9.98
CA ASP A 99 20.08 -5.26 11.19
C ASP A 99 21.26 -4.30 10.98
N SER A 100 21.54 -3.90 9.74
CA SER A 100 22.72 -3.12 9.35
C SER A 100 22.47 -1.63 9.18
N ILE A 101 21.69 -1.02 10.10
CA ILE A 101 21.40 0.42 10.04
C ILE A 101 22.66 1.28 10.10
N ALA A 102 23.66 0.90 10.92
CA ALA A 102 24.92 1.63 11.03
C ALA A 102 25.74 1.62 9.73
N VAL A 103 25.63 0.55 8.93
CA VAL A 103 26.25 0.49 7.60
C VAL A 103 25.53 1.45 6.66
N ALA A 104 24.20 1.45 6.67
CA ALA A 104 23.39 2.37 5.87
C ALA A 104 23.74 3.84 6.16
N GLU A 105 23.88 4.19 7.44
CA GLU A 105 24.30 5.51 7.91
C GLU A 105 25.68 5.93 7.37
N ALA A 106 26.61 4.98 7.27
CA ALA A 106 27.98 5.25 6.83
C ALA A 106 28.14 5.29 5.30
N THR A 107 27.38 4.47 4.57
CA THR A 107 27.60 4.25 3.13
C THR A 107 26.64 5.01 2.23
N LEU A 108 25.41 5.28 2.68
CA LEU A 108 24.38 5.83 1.82
C LEU A 108 24.37 7.35 1.87
N LYS A 109 24.22 7.94 0.70
CA LYS A 109 23.96 9.37 0.52
C LYS A 109 22.82 9.52 -0.46
N ASN A 110 21.96 10.52 -0.27
CA ASN A 110 20.89 10.77 -1.19
C ASN A 110 21.46 11.18 -2.58
N PRO A 111 21.21 10.39 -3.65
CA PRO A 111 21.72 10.71 -4.98
C PRO A 111 20.88 11.80 -5.67
N ILE A 112 19.69 12.10 -5.16
CA ILE A 112 18.78 13.10 -5.73
C ILE A 112 19.14 14.46 -5.13
N PRO A 113 19.46 15.50 -5.93
CA PRO A 113 19.70 16.83 -5.41
C PRO A 113 18.41 17.43 -4.82
N TRP A 114 18.56 18.21 -3.75
CA TRP A 114 17.43 18.95 -3.17
C TRP A 114 16.99 20.03 -4.16
N SER A 115 15.69 20.04 -4.49
CA SER A 115 15.03 21.11 -5.24
C SER A 115 13.58 21.25 -4.76
N ASP A 116 12.95 22.39 -5.03
CA ASP A 116 11.55 22.64 -4.65
C ASP A 116 10.58 21.60 -5.23
N ALA A 117 10.86 21.11 -6.45
CA ALA A 117 10.08 20.06 -7.09
C ALA A 117 10.19 18.73 -6.32
N VAL A 118 11.41 18.34 -5.94
CA VAL A 118 11.67 17.12 -5.15
C VAL A 118 11.04 17.22 -3.76
N GLU A 119 11.08 18.38 -3.12
CA GLU A 119 10.44 18.61 -1.82
C GLU A 119 8.91 18.52 -1.93
N THR A 120 8.32 19.10 -2.97
CA THR A 120 6.86 19.03 -3.22
C THR A 120 6.40 17.59 -3.43
N GLU A 121 7.15 16.81 -4.21
CA GLU A 121 6.86 15.38 -4.40
C GLU A 121 7.07 14.59 -3.10
N GLY A 122 8.16 14.86 -2.36
CA GLY A 122 8.45 14.27 -1.06
C GLY A 122 7.35 14.55 -0.03
N GLN A 123 6.80 15.77 -0.01
CA GLN A 123 5.67 16.16 0.82
C GLN A 123 4.44 15.31 0.51
N ALA A 124 4.04 15.22 -0.76
CA ALA A 124 2.86 14.45 -1.16
C ALA A 124 3.00 12.96 -0.80
N LEU A 125 4.21 12.41 -0.92
CA LEU A 125 4.51 11.03 -0.51
C LEU A 125 4.46 10.85 1.00
N TYR A 126 4.98 11.81 1.76
CA TYR A 126 4.96 11.81 3.22
C TYR A 126 3.53 11.94 3.77
N GLU A 127 2.72 12.84 3.22
CA GLU A 127 1.33 13.03 3.63
C GLU A 127 0.52 11.74 3.42
N ARG A 128 0.76 11.04 2.31
CA ARG A 128 0.07 9.78 1.99
C ARG A 128 0.50 8.63 2.90
N ASN A 129 1.80 8.49 3.17
CA ASN A 129 2.36 7.26 3.75
C ASN A 129 2.85 7.42 5.21
N CYS A 130 3.08 8.63 5.71
CA CYS A 130 3.79 8.85 6.98
C CYS A 130 3.01 9.75 7.96
N ALA A 131 2.30 10.77 7.47
CA ALA A 131 1.67 11.79 8.31
C ALA A 131 0.61 11.25 9.28
N HIS A 132 -0.07 10.14 8.95
CA HIS A 132 -1.06 9.54 9.83
C HIS A 132 -0.46 9.04 11.17
N CYS A 133 0.83 8.70 11.20
CA CYS A 133 1.58 8.38 12.41
C CYS A 133 2.43 9.57 12.90
N HIS A 134 3.19 10.20 12.01
CA HIS A 134 4.19 11.20 12.35
C HIS A 134 3.65 12.64 12.46
N GLY A 135 2.43 12.89 12.01
CA GLY A 135 1.84 14.23 11.92
C GLY A 135 2.35 15.01 10.72
N GLU A 136 1.62 16.05 10.30
CA GLU A 136 1.99 16.90 9.16
C GLU A 136 3.35 17.58 9.37
N LYS A 137 3.64 18.00 10.61
CA LYS A 137 4.89 18.67 10.98
C LYS A 137 5.97 17.72 11.49
N GLY A 138 5.75 16.41 11.43
CA GLY A 138 6.70 15.42 11.97
C GLY A 138 6.85 15.42 13.49
N ALA A 139 5.86 15.96 14.22
CA ALA A 139 5.90 16.07 15.69
C ALA A 139 5.53 14.76 16.42
N GLY A 140 5.20 13.69 15.70
CA GLY A 140 4.73 12.42 16.26
C GLY A 140 3.30 12.47 16.79
N ASP A 141 2.53 13.47 16.39
CA ASP A 141 1.17 13.77 16.85
C ASP A 141 0.07 13.35 15.88
N GLY A 142 0.41 12.52 14.90
CA GLY A 142 -0.54 11.91 13.98
C GLY A 142 -1.64 11.12 14.74
N PRO A 143 -2.86 11.03 14.18
CA PRO A 143 -3.99 10.38 14.84
C PRO A 143 -3.68 8.93 15.26
N VAL A 144 -2.91 8.19 14.44
CA VAL A 144 -2.47 6.83 14.77
C VAL A 144 -1.33 6.84 15.80
N GLY A 145 -0.43 7.82 15.71
CA GLY A 145 0.69 7.98 16.64
C GLY A 145 0.26 8.16 18.10
N LYS A 146 -0.86 8.85 18.34
CA LYS A 146 -1.47 9.01 19.68
C LYS A 146 -1.86 7.67 20.32
N VAL A 147 -2.26 6.68 19.52
CA VAL A 147 -2.64 5.35 20.00
C VAL A 147 -1.43 4.44 20.12
N TYR A 148 -0.59 4.38 19.08
CA TYR A 148 0.56 3.47 19.02
C TYR A 148 1.66 3.85 20.00
N LYS A 149 1.81 5.15 20.31
CA LYS A 149 2.84 5.78 21.16
C LYS A 149 4.28 5.48 20.67
N GLY A 150 5.22 6.36 21.03
CA GLY A 150 6.63 6.18 20.67
C GLY A 150 6.97 6.54 19.22
N VAL A 151 6.11 7.31 18.54
CA VAL A 151 6.47 7.96 17.28
C VAL A 151 7.40 9.14 17.60
N PRO A 152 8.57 9.25 16.95
CA PRO A 152 9.52 10.30 17.24
C PRO A 152 9.03 11.67 16.74
N ASN A 153 9.43 12.71 17.46
CA ASN A 153 9.37 14.08 16.97
C ASN A 153 10.68 14.39 16.23
N TYR A 154 10.60 14.72 14.94
CA TYR A 154 11.78 15.01 14.12
C TYR A 154 12.54 16.25 14.56
N ALA A 155 11.88 17.24 15.16
CA ALA A 155 12.52 18.44 15.69
C ALA A 155 13.22 18.21 17.05
N SER A 156 13.08 17.02 17.67
CA SER A 156 13.75 16.73 18.95
C SER A 156 15.25 16.48 18.76
N ASP A 157 16.06 16.76 19.79
CA ASP A 157 17.53 16.65 19.74
C ASP A 157 18.03 15.26 19.30
N ALA A 158 17.28 14.21 19.62
CA ALA A 158 17.62 12.84 19.25
C ALA A 158 17.45 12.54 17.75
N TYR A 159 16.60 13.30 17.03
CA TYR A 159 16.21 13.01 15.65
C TYR A 159 16.48 14.15 14.67
N LYS A 160 16.75 15.37 15.13
CA LYS A 160 16.97 16.55 14.26
C LYS A 160 18.19 16.46 13.34
N ASN A 161 19.15 15.60 13.67
CA ASN A 161 20.40 15.41 12.90
C ASN A 161 20.50 13.99 12.32
N MET A 162 19.37 13.32 12.12
CA MET A 162 19.38 11.96 11.58
C MET A 162 19.82 11.98 10.12
N ASN A 163 20.76 11.12 9.73
CA ASN A 163 21.31 11.15 8.36
C ASN A 163 20.39 10.48 7.32
N ASP A 164 20.66 10.76 6.04
CA ASP A 164 19.92 10.24 4.88
C ASP A 164 19.78 8.71 4.91
N GLY A 165 20.90 8.02 5.18
CA GLY A 165 21.00 6.57 5.16
C GLY A 165 20.13 5.91 6.23
N HIS A 166 20.04 6.50 7.42
CA HIS A 166 19.18 6.06 8.50
C HIS A 166 17.72 6.15 8.09
N ILE A 167 17.30 7.32 7.60
CA ILE A 167 15.90 7.57 7.23
C ILE A 167 15.50 6.60 6.11
N TYR A 168 16.34 6.45 5.08
CA TYR A 168 16.11 5.51 3.99
C TYR A 168 16.00 4.04 4.46
N HIS A 169 16.90 3.61 5.35
CA HIS A 169 16.91 2.26 5.91
C HIS A 169 15.65 1.98 6.73
N VAL A 170 15.25 2.93 7.58
CA VAL A 170 14.04 2.82 8.42
C VAL A 170 12.77 2.80 7.57
N ILE A 171 12.68 3.57 6.48
CA ILE A 171 11.55 3.46 5.56
C ILE A 171 11.52 2.07 4.90
N THR A 172 12.70 1.52 4.59
CA THR A 172 12.83 0.24 3.89
C THR A 172 12.44 -0.96 4.77
N TYR A 173 13.00 -1.06 5.98
CA TYR A 173 12.80 -2.22 6.87
C TYR A 173 11.91 -1.97 8.08
N GLY A 174 11.59 -0.71 8.38
CA GLY A 174 10.94 -0.34 9.63
C GLY A 174 11.95 -0.26 10.80
N LYS A 175 11.45 0.19 11.96
CA LYS A 175 12.22 0.25 13.20
C LYS A 175 11.29 0.22 14.41
N GLY A 176 11.53 -0.70 15.34
CA GLY A 176 10.70 -0.84 16.53
C GLY A 176 9.25 -1.16 16.17
N ARG A 177 8.34 -0.21 16.41
CA ARG A 177 6.90 -0.35 16.10
C ARG A 177 6.52 0.13 14.69
N MET A 178 7.44 0.74 13.97
CA MET A 178 7.22 1.16 12.59
C MET A 178 7.44 -0.03 11.65
N TRP A 179 6.41 -0.40 10.89
CA TRP A 179 6.46 -1.44 9.87
C TRP A 179 7.24 -0.97 8.62
N PRO A 180 7.79 -1.90 7.80
CA PRO A 180 8.47 -1.57 6.55
C PRO A 180 7.50 -0.98 5.52
N HIS A 181 7.96 0.03 4.78
CA HIS A 181 7.21 0.67 3.69
C HIS A 181 7.80 0.38 2.30
N ALA A 182 8.81 -0.49 2.19
CA ALA A 182 9.48 -0.79 0.92
C ALA A 182 8.55 -1.28 -0.20
N SER A 183 7.42 -1.91 0.13
CA SER A 183 6.42 -2.37 -0.84
C SER A 183 5.45 -1.27 -1.31
N GLN A 184 5.42 -0.13 -0.61
CA GLN A 184 4.51 0.99 -0.89
C GLN A 184 5.22 2.14 -1.58
N VAL A 185 6.51 2.35 -1.25
CA VAL A 185 7.33 3.42 -1.82
C VAL A 185 8.57 2.86 -2.52
N ASN A 186 8.74 3.25 -3.77
CA ASN A 186 9.87 2.81 -4.59
C ASN A 186 11.19 3.49 -4.13
N PRO A 187 12.37 2.99 -4.55
CA PRO A 187 13.66 3.53 -4.09
C PRO A 187 13.84 5.05 -4.32
N GLU A 188 13.35 5.58 -5.43
CA GLU A 188 13.44 7.02 -5.74
C GLU A 188 12.54 7.85 -4.82
N GLU A 189 11.29 7.41 -4.64
CA GLU A 189 10.32 8.03 -3.74
C GLU A 189 10.83 8.06 -2.30
N ARG A 190 11.50 7.00 -1.84
CA ARG A 190 12.14 6.99 -0.52
C ARG A 190 13.17 8.11 -0.37
N TRP A 191 14.01 8.35 -1.38
CA TRP A 191 14.97 9.45 -1.37
C TRP A 191 14.31 10.83 -1.39
N LYS A 192 13.17 10.99 -2.07
CA LYS A 192 12.38 12.23 -2.04
C LYS A 192 11.77 12.46 -0.65
N ILE A 193 11.23 11.41 -0.02
CA ILE A 193 10.73 11.47 1.36
C ILE A 193 11.84 11.86 2.33
N VAL A 194 13.07 11.35 2.16
CA VAL A 194 14.22 11.72 2.99
C VAL A 194 14.45 13.24 2.99
N HIS A 195 14.42 13.90 1.83
CA HIS A 195 14.52 15.37 1.75
C HIS A 195 13.41 16.07 2.52
N TYR A 196 12.17 15.60 2.40
CA TYR A 196 11.06 16.18 3.14
C TYR A 196 11.16 15.94 4.66
N VAL A 197 11.70 14.80 5.10
CA VAL A 197 11.97 14.57 6.53
C VAL A 197 13.03 15.54 7.05
N HIS A 198 14.09 15.81 6.29
CA HIS A 198 15.08 16.84 6.65
C HIS A 198 14.45 18.22 6.76
N ARG A 199 13.56 18.56 5.82
CA ARG A 199 12.79 19.79 5.85
C ARG A 199 11.97 19.93 7.14
N LEU A 200 11.37 18.84 7.63
CA LEU A 200 10.63 18.81 8.90
C LEU A 200 11.55 18.88 10.14
N GLN A 201 12.75 18.28 10.08
CA GLN A 201 13.75 18.40 11.14
C GLN A 201 14.22 19.86 11.34
N LEU A 202 14.25 20.65 10.27
CA LEU A 202 14.57 22.08 10.30
C LEU A 202 13.42 22.95 10.85
N GLY A 203 12.22 22.39 11.01
CA GLY A 203 11.12 23.04 11.73
C GLY A 203 10.29 24.06 10.94
N ASN A 204 10.41 24.14 9.60
CA ASN A 204 9.51 24.96 8.79
C ASN A 204 8.44 24.17 8.03
#